data_AF-A0A932C425-F1
#
_entry.id   AF-A0A932C425-F1
#
_cell.length_a   1.000
_cell.length_b   1.000
_cell.length_c   1.000
_cell.angle_alpha   90.00
_cell.angle_beta   90.00
_cell.angle_gamma   90.00
#
_symmetry.space_group_name_H-M   'P 1'
#
loop_
_entity.id
_entity.type
_entity.pdbx_description
1 polymer ?
#
loop_
_entity_poly.entity_id
_entity_poly.type
_entity_poly.pdbx_seq_one_letter_code
_entity_poly.pdbx_strand_id
1 'polypeptide(L)'
;MKESIKWWFTRGVVSAITIPIFLLLLVMTVSAFYNGGIQTLAYVRVTKAVWGWLGVIACLFIWPFSLLMPGWLIWSAIKETPKIISQREEKTKGSAVALFVFGLIFLVGLASLMQWGHGHVIGWIADHDPDAAYKAGVTGSKPPSGYKP
;
A
#
# COMPACT_ATOMS: atom_id res chain seq x y z
N MET A 1 30.39 -33.48 11.97
CA MET A 1 30.50 -32.24 12.78
C MET A 1 30.56 -30.95 11.95
N LYS A 2 31.38 -30.84 10.89
CA LYS A 2 31.47 -29.61 10.08
C LYS A 2 30.18 -29.29 9.28
N GLU A 3 29.53 -30.32 8.74
CA GLU A 3 28.26 -30.22 7.99
C GLU A 3 27.11 -29.67 8.85
N SER A 4 26.96 -30.21 10.07
CA SER A 4 25.91 -29.79 10.99
C SER A 4 26.09 -28.35 11.48
N ILE A 5 27.33 -27.91 11.73
CA ILE A 5 27.61 -26.52 12.09
C ILE A 5 27.32 -25.56 10.92
N LYS A 6 27.75 -25.90 9.69
CA LYS A 6 27.41 -25.12 8.48
C LYS A 6 25.90 -25.01 8.30
N TRP A 7 25.18 -26.10 8.53
CA TRP A 7 23.73 -26.16 8.40
C TRP A 7 23.01 -25.23 9.40
N TRP A 8 23.39 -25.30 10.69
CA TRP A 8 22.84 -24.43 11.72
C TRP A 8 23.17 -22.95 11.49
N PHE A 9 24.41 -22.66 11.08
CA PHE A 9 24.84 -21.30 10.78
C PHE A 9 24.08 -20.71 9.59
N THR A 10 23.90 -21.49 8.51
CA THR A 10 23.14 -21.06 7.33
C THR A 10 21.68 -20.77 7.69
N ARG A 11 21.05 -21.59 8.53
CA ARG A 11 19.69 -21.33 9.03
C ARG A 11 19.61 -20.12 9.95
N GLY A 12 20.62 -19.91 10.79
CA GLY A 12 20.72 -18.74 11.66
C GLY A 12 20.80 -17.45 10.86
N VAL A 13 21.68 -17.40 9.86
CA VAL A 13 21.85 -16.24 8.96
C VAL A 13 20.60 -15.97 8.14
N VAL A 14 19.98 -17.02 7.56
CA VAL A 14 18.73 -16.87 6.80
C VAL A 14 17.63 -16.30 7.69
N SER A 15 17.45 -16.83 8.90
CA SER A 15 16.46 -16.33 9.87
C SER A 15 16.73 -14.88 10.28
N ALA A 16 18.00 -14.53 10.52
CA ALA A 16 18.41 -13.18 10.89
C ALA A 16 18.09 -12.13 9.81
N ILE A 17 18.01 -12.52 8.53
CA ILE A 17 17.66 -11.64 7.41
C ILE A 17 16.17 -11.66 7.12
N THR A 18 15.54 -12.84 7.14
CA THR A 18 14.11 -12.99 6.79
C THR A 18 13.17 -12.43 7.85
N ILE A 19 13.52 -12.52 9.14
CA ILE A 19 12.68 -11.96 10.22
C ILE A 19 12.53 -10.44 10.09
N PRO A 20 13.61 -9.63 9.95
CA PRO A 20 13.47 -8.18 9.72
C PRO A 20 12.68 -7.83 8.47
N ILE A 21 12.89 -8.53 7.35
CA ILE A 21 12.15 -8.27 6.10
C ILE A 21 10.66 -8.57 6.30
N PHE A 22 10.32 -9.68 6.95
CA PHE A 22 8.94 -10.02 7.27
C PHE A 22 8.27 -8.96 8.16
N LEU A 23 8.96 -8.52 9.22
CA LEU A 23 8.46 -7.47 10.11
C LEU A 23 8.27 -6.15 9.37
N LEU A 24 9.21 -5.78 8.50
CA LEU A 24 9.11 -4.57 7.68
C LEU A 24 7.91 -4.63 6.74
N LEU A 25 7.70 -5.75 6.04
CA LEU A 25 6.53 -5.94 5.18
C LEU A 25 5.22 -5.90 5.97
N LEU A 26 5.20 -6.49 7.17
CA LEU A 26 4.03 -6.46 8.04
C LEU A 26 3.68 -5.02 8.45
N VAL A 27 4.68 -4.24 8.87
CA VAL A 27 4.49 -2.81 9.20
C VAL A 27 3.98 -2.04 7.98
N MET A 28 4.60 -2.24 6.81
CA MET A 28 4.17 -1.60 5.57
C MET A 28 2.73 -1.95 5.20
N THR A 29 2.31 -3.19 5.43
CA THR A 29 0.94 -3.65 5.18
C THR A 29 -0.04 -2.91 6.09
N VAL A 30 0.24 -2.83 7.39
CA VAL A 30 -0.61 -2.13 8.37
C VAL A 30 -0.70 -0.64 8.01
N SER A 31 0.43 -0.01 7.72
CA SER A 31 0.47 1.40 7.30
C SER A 31 -0.31 1.64 6.00
N ALA A 32 -0.22 0.73 5.02
CA ALA A 32 -0.96 0.83 3.78
C ALA A 32 -2.48 0.74 3.99
N PHE A 33 -2.94 -0.17 4.85
CA PHE A 33 -4.36 -0.25 5.21
C PHE A 33 -4.85 0.99 5.98
N TYR A 34 -4.05 1.48 6.92
CA TYR A 34 -4.36 2.69 7.68
C TYR A 34 -4.48 3.92 6.76
N ASN A 35 -3.47 4.14 5.91
CA ASN A 35 -3.47 5.23 4.94
C ASN A 35 -4.61 5.09 3.92
N GLY A 36 -4.85 3.88 3.42
CA GLY A 36 -5.97 3.58 2.53
C GLY A 36 -7.32 3.90 3.16
N GLY A 37 -7.50 3.57 4.45
CA GLY A 37 -8.68 3.92 5.23
C GLY A 37 -8.88 5.44 5.34
N ILE A 38 -7.83 6.18 5.69
CA ILE A 38 -7.87 7.65 5.76
C ILE A 38 -8.22 8.25 4.38
N GLN A 39 -7.55 7.79 3.33
CA GLN A 39 -7.81 8.28 1.97
C GLN A 39 -9.24 7.95 1.53
N THR A 40 -9.79 6.80 1.91
CA THR A 40 -11.20 6.45 1.64
C THR A 40 -12.16 7.40 2.33
N LEU A 41 -11.93 7.68 3.61
CA LEU A 41 -12.76 8.63 4.36
C LEU A 41 -12.66 10.04 3.77
N ALA A 42 -11.45 10.49 3.44
CA ALA A 42 -11.22 11.79 2.79
C ALA A 42 -11.94 11.86 1.44
N TYR A 43 -11.82 10.82 0.62
CA TYR A 43 -12.47 10.73 -0.69
C TYR A 43 -14.00 10.79 -0.59
N VAL A 44 -14.62 10.03 0.31
CA VAL A 44 -16.07 10.08 0.52
C VAL A 44 -16.52 11.45 1.02
N ARG A 45 -15.79 12.04 1.98
CA ARG A 45 -16.11 13.35 2.56
C ARG A 45 -16.02 14.46 1.52
N VAL A 46 -14.93 14.52 0.76
CA VAL A 46 -14.74 15.56 -0.25
C VAL A 46 -15.73 15.40 -1.40
N THR A 47 -15.96 14.18 -1.87
CA THR A 47 -16.91 13.91 -2.95
C THR A 47 -18.34 14.29 -2.54
N LYS A 48 -18.74 13.96 -1.31
CA LYS A 48 -20.05 14.34 -0.78
C LYS A 48 -20.18 15.86 -0.63
N ALA A 49 -19.11 16.53 -0.19
CA ALA A 49 -19.14 17.98 0.02
C ALA A 49 -19.21 18.74 -1.31
N VAL A 50 -18.47 18.31 -2.33
CA VAL A 50 -18.35 19.02 -3.61
C VAL A 50 -19.44 18.61 -4.61
N TRP A 51 -19.80 17.33 -4.68
CA TRP A 51 -20.74 16.79 -5.69
C TRP A 51 -22.00 16.13 -5.10
N GLY A 52 -22.18 16.17 -3.78
CA GLY A 52 -23.32 15.56 -3.12
C GLY A 52 -23.35 14.03 -3.21
N TRP A 53 -24.50 13.44 -2.89
CA TRP A 53 -24.66 11.98 -2.83
C TRP A 53 -24.56 11.29 -4.20
N LEU A 54 -24.94 11.96 -5.29
CA LEU A 54 -24.80 11.41 -6.64
C LEU A 54 -23.32 11.22 -7.01
N GLY A 55 -22.46 12.16 -6.63
CA GLY A 55 -21.01 12.01 -6.78
C GLY A 55 -20.47 10.83 -6.00
N VAL A 56 -20.91 10.64 -4.74
CA VAL A 56 -20.50 9.49 -3.91
C VAL A 56 -20.90 8.17 -4.55
N ILE A 57 -22.14 8.07 -5.05
CA ILE A 57 -22.63 6.87 -5.72
C ILE A 57 -21.81 6.59 -6.99
N ALA A 58 -21.58 7.59 -7.84
CA ALA A 58 -20.73 7.44 -9.03
C ALA A 58 -19.31 6.96 -8.66
N CYS A 59 -18.74 7.51 -7.59
CA CYS A 59 -17.42 7.14 -7.10
C CYS A 59 -17.36 5.69 -6.53
N LEU A 60 -18.44 5.22 -5.91
CA LEU A 60 -18.58 3.83 -5.46
C LEU A 60 -18.65 2.83 -6.63
N PHE A 61 -19.08 3.25 -7.82
CA PHE A 61 -19.13 2.37 -9.01
C PHE A 61 -17.89 2.49 -9.89
N ILE A 62 -17.26 3.67 -9.94
CA ILE A 62 -16.08 3.92 -10.76
C ILE A 62 -14.82 3.40 -10.06
N TRP A 63 -14.73 3.48 -8.73
CA TRP A 63 -13.48 3.19 -8.03
C TRP A 63 -13.57 2.54 -6.63
N PRO A 64 -14.45 1.55 -6.38
CA PRO A 64 -14.61 0.95 -5.03
C PRO A 64 -13.41 0.09 -4.58
N PHE A 65 -12.60 -0.44 -5.49
CA PHE A 65 -11.65 -1.52 -5.21
C PHE A 65 -10.20 -1.09 -4.90
N SER A 66 -9.91 0.20 -4.88
CA SER A 66 -8.53 0.67 -5.11
C SER A 66 -7.78 1.11 -3.85
N LEU A 67 -8.48 1.41 -2.74
CA LEU A 67 -7.85 2.03 -1.57
C LEU A 67 -7.32 1.02 -0.53
N LEU A 68 -7.90 -0.18 -0.48
CA LEU A 68 -7.38 -1.30 0.33
C LEU A 68 -6.47 -2.24 -0.49
N MET A 69 -6.47 -2.10 -1.82
CA MET A 69 -5.66 -2.90 -2.73
C MET A 69 -4.15 -2.78 -2.47
N PRO A 70 -3.58 -1.60 -2.15
CA PRO A 70 -2.20 -1.48 -1.69
C PRO A 70 -1.87 -2.41 -0.52
N GLY A 71 -2.71 -2.44 0.52
CA GLY A 71 -2.53 -3.34 1.66
C GLY A 71 -2.68 -4.82 1.27
N TRP A 72 -3.63 -5.13 0.38
CA TRP A 72 -3.86 -6.50 -0.09
C TRP A 72 -2.72 -7.04 -0.98
N LEU A 73 -2.12 -6.19 -1.81
CA LEU A 73 -0.95 -6.51 -2.64
C LEU A 73 0.29 -6.81 -1.78
N ILE A 74 0.55 -5.99 -0.76
CA ILE A 74 1.68 -6.23 0.18
C ILE A 74 1.41 -7.48 1.04
N TRP A 75 0.18 -7.68 1.49
CA TRP A 75 -0.23 -8.89 2.21
C TRP A 75 -0.03 -10.17 1.37
N SER A 76 -0.32 -10.11 0.08
CA SER A 76 -0.09 -11.22 -0.85
C SER A 76 1.39 -11.56 -0.96
N ALA A 77 2.27 -10.55 -0.99
CA ALA A 77 3.72 -10.77 -0.97
C ALA A 77 4.19 -11.45 0.34
N ILE A 78 3.64 -11.06 1.49
CA ILE A 78 3.92 -11.72 2.78
C ILE A 78 3.49 -13.19 2.76
N LYS A 79 2.29 -13.48 2.25
CA LYS A 79 1.73 -14.83 2.23
C LYS A 79 2.53 -15.81 1.37
N GLU A 80 3.17 -15.34 0.31
CA GLU A 80 3.96 -16.18 -0.59
C GLU A 80 5.42 -16.36 -0.13
N THR A 81 5.91 -15.52 0.79
CA THR A 81 7.29 -15.59 1.33
C THR A 81 7.67 -16.96 1.93
N PRO A 82 6.82 -17.61 2.76
CA PRO A 82 7.15 -18.91 3.37
C PRO A 82 7.28 -20.06 2.35
N LYS A 83 6.55 -19.98 1.23
CA LYS A 83 6.57 -21.02 0.18
C LYS A 83 7.88 -21.03 -0.61
N ILE A 84 8.53 -19.87 -0.73
CA ILE A 84 9.79 -19.73 -1.46
C ILE A 84 10.96 -20.22 -0.61
N ILE A 85 10.89 -20.02 0.71
CA ILE A 85 11.90 -20.49 1.67
C ILE A 85 11.86 -22.03 1.82
N SER A 86 10.70 -22.67 1.61
CA SER A 86 10.54 -24.11 1.79
C SER A 86 10.95 -24.96 0.57
N GLN A 87 11.22 -24.37 -0.59
CA GLN A 87 11.67 -25.12 -1.77
C GLN A 87 13.06 -25.73 -1.54
N ARG A 88 13.15 -27.06 -1.53
CA ARG A 88 14.35 -27.82 -1.17
C ARG A 88 15.45 -27.80 -2.25
N GLU A 89 15.12 -27.61 -3.53
CA GLU A 89 16.06 -27.77 -4.64
C GLU A 89 16.92 -26.53 -4.89
N GLU A 90 18.25 -26.67 -4.85
CA GLU A 90 19.20 -25.55 -5.04
C GLU A 90 19.19 -24.96 -6.46
N LYS A 91 18.83 -25.74 -7.49
CA LYS A 91 18.85 -25.30 -8.89
C LYS A 91 17.81 -24.23 -9.24
N THR A 92 16.75 -24.10 -8.44
CA THR A 92 15.64 -23.15 -8.66
C THR A 92 15.59 -22.01 -7.63
N LYS A 93 16.40 -22.09 -6.56
CA LYS A 93 16.41 -21.08 -5.48
C LYS A 93 16.83 -19.69 -5.96
N GLY A 94 17.85 -19.59 -6.82
CA GLY A 94 18.33 -18.30 -7.32
C GLY A 94 17.26 -17.53 -8.11
N SER A 95 16.62 -18.21 -9.07
CA SER A 95 15.52 -17.66 -9.86
C SER A 95 14.26 -17.39 -9.02
N ALA A 96 13.94 -18.25 -8.05
CA ALA A 96 12.79 -18.06 -7.16
C ALA A 96 12.96 -16.85 -6.23
N VAL A 97 14.17 -16.64 -5.69
CA VAL A 97 14.50 -15.46 -4.89
C VAL A 97 14.48 -14.20 -5.75
N ALA A 98 15.03 -14.24 -6.97
CA ALA A 98 14.98 -13.11 -7.88
C ALA A 98 13.52 -12.73 -8.26
N LEU A 99 12.69 -13.71 -8.59
CA LEU A 99 11.25 -13.50 -8.86
C LEU A 99 10.51 -12.97 -7.64
N PHE A 100 10.83 -13.44 -6.44
CA PHE A 100 10.27 -12.92 -5.20
C PHE A 100 10.61 -11.46 -4.98
N VAL A 101 11.91 -11.12 -5.07
CA VAL A 101 12.39 -9.75 -4.88
C VAL A 101 11.77 -8.82 -5.93
N PHE A 102 11.73 -9.26 -7.20
CA PHE A 102 11.09 -8.51 -8.27
C PHE A 102 9.58 -8.32 -8.02
N GLY A 103 8.88 -9.39 -7.66
CA GLY A 103 7.45 -9.33 -7.34
C GLY A 103 7.17 -8.41 -6.16
N LEU A 104 8.01 -8.43 -5.13
CA LEU A 104 7.90 -7.56 -3.97
C LEU A 104 8.10 -6.09 -4.35
N ILE A 105 9.16 -5.77 -5.10
CA ILE A 105 9.41 -4.40 -5.60
C ILE A 105 8.25 -3.93 -6.47
N PHE A 106 7.75 -4.79 -7.37
CA PHE A 106 6.66 -4.47 -8.27
C PHE A 106 5.35 -4.22 -7.51
N LEU A 107 4.98 -5.08 -6.57
CA LEU A 107 3.75 -4.96 -5.77
C LEU A 107 3.79 -3.73 -4.85
N VAL A 108 4.92 -3.49 -4.19
CA VAL A 108 5.12 -2.30 -3.35
C VAL A 108 5.10 -1.03 -4.22
N GLY A 109 5.78 -1.03 -5.36
CA GLY A 109 5.80 0.10 -6.28
C GLY A 109 4.41 0.43 -6.84
N LEU A 110 3.65 -0.59 -7.24
CA LEU A 110 2.28 -0.45 -7.70
C LEU A 110 1.38 0.11 -6.58
N ALA A 111 1.49 -0.43 -5.35
CA ALA A 111 0.77 0.06 -4.19
C ALA A 111 1.04 1.55 -3.91
N SER A 112 2.31 1.98 -3.97
CA SER A 112 2.71 3.38 -3.79
C SER A 112 2.18 4.28 -4.92
N LEU A 113 2.25 3.83 -6.18
CA LEU A 113 1.72 4.59 -7.32
C LEU A 113 0.22 4.81 -7.21
N MET A 114 -0.52 3.78 -6.78
CA MET A 114 -1.95 3.87 -6.53
C MET A 114 -2.27 4.85 -5.40
N GLN A 115 -1.55 4.76 -4.27
CA GLN A 115 -1.73 5.67 -3.14
C GLN A 115 -1.44 7.14 -3.53
N TRP A 116 -0.43 7.36 -4.37
CA TRP A 116 -0.11 8.67 -4.93
C TRP A 116 -1.22 9.19 -5.86
N GLY A 117 -1.71 8.35 -6.77
CA GLY A 117 -2.80 8.70 -7.68
C GLY A 117 -4.08 9.07 -6.94
N HIS A 118 -4.44 8.33 -5.88
CA HIS A 118 -5.60 8.67 -5.05
C HIS A 118 -5.47 10.03 -4.37
N GLY A 119 -4.29 10.35 -3.83
CA GLY A 119 -4.05 11.66 -3.23
C GLY A 119 -4.32 12.80 -4.23
N HIS A 120 -3.90 12.62 -5.48
CA HIS A 120 -4.13 13.60 -6.55
C HIS A 120 -5.60 13.70 -6.94
N VAL A 121 -6.32 12.57 -7.04
CA VAL A 121 -7.76 12.59 -7.33
C VAL A 121 -8.53 13.28 -6.21
N ILE A 122 -8.25 12.97 -4.94
CA ILE A 122 -8.86 13.63 -3.78
C ILE A 122 -8.61 15.14 -3.83
N GLY A 123 -7.36 15.54 -4.09
CA GLY A 123 -6.98 16.95 -4.22
C GLY A 123 -7.68 17.65 -5.38
N TRP A 124 -7.79 16.99 -6.54
CA TRP A 124 -8.50 17.51 -7.71
C TRP A 124 -9.99 17.74 -7.43
N ILE A 125 -10.65 16.82 -6.72
CA ILE A 125 -12.04 17.01 -6.27
C ILE A 125 -12.13 18.17 -5.28
N ALA A 126 -11.19 18.26 -4.32
CA ALA A 126 -11.15 19.38 -3.38
C ALA A 126 -10.98 20.72 -4.08
N ASP A 127 -10.20 20.77 -5.17
CA ASP A 127 -9.92 21.99 -5.94
C ASP A 127 -11.09 22.48 -6.82
N HIS A 128 -12.17 21.71 -6.94
CA HIS A 128 -13.40 22.13 -7.58
C HIS A 128 -14.25 23.06 -6.69
N ASP A 129 -14.28 22.80 -5.38
CA ASP A 129 -14.88 23.70 -4.38
C ASP A 129 -14.04 23.65 -3.08
N PRO A 130 -12.99 24.49 -3.00
CA PRO A 130 -12.05 24.49 -1.87
C PRO A 130 -12.72 24.81 -0.53
N ASP A 131 -13.79 25.61 -0.53
CA ASP A 131 -14.48 26.02 0.69
C ASP A 131 -15.34 24.87 1.25
N ALA A 132 -16.06 24.16 0.37
CA ALA A 132 -16.82 22.97 0.77
C ALA A 132 -15.88 21.83 1.20
N ALA A 133 -14.77 21.63 0.48
CA ALA A 133 -13.76 20.63 0.81
C ALA A 133 -13.12 20.91 2.19
N TYR A 134 -12.73 22.16 2.46
CA TYR A 134 -12.12 22.55 3.73
C TYR A 134 -13.07 22.31 4.91
N LYS A 135 -14.36 22.63 4.75
CA LYS A 135 -15.40 22.31 5.75
C LYS A 135 -15.55 20.81 6.01
N ALA A 136 -15.24 19.98 5.01
CA ALA A 136 -15.22 18.52 5.13
C ALA A 136 -13.91 17.96 5.72
N GLY A 137 -12.94 18.83 6.03
CA GLY A 137 -11.64 18.46 6.57
C GLY A 137 -10.67 17.91 5.53
N VAL A 138 -10.85 18.26 4.25
CA VAL A 138 -9.99 17.84 3.14
C VAL A 138 -9.49 19.07 2.40
N THR A 139 -8.19 19.11 2.09
CA THR A 139 -7.56 20.22 1.38
C THR A 139 -6.98 19.74 0.05
N GLY A 140 -7.10 20.59 -0.97
CA GLY A 140 -6.45 20.42 -2.26
C GLY A 140 -5.23 21.32 -2.41
N SER A 141 -4.89 21.62 -3.66
CA SER A 141 -3.80 22.55 -4.00
C SER A 141 -4.24 24.02 -3.95
N LYS A 142 -5.54 24.30 -4.04
CA LYS A 142 -6.11 25.64 -3.95
C LYS A 142 -6.54 25.96 -2.52
N PRO A 143 -6.19 27.15 -1.99
CA PRO A 143 -6.64 27.56 -0.67
C PRO A 143 -8.15 27.90 -0.67
N PRO A 144 -8.85 27.72 0.46
CA PRO A 144 -10.21 28.22 0.62
C PRO A 144 -10.23 29.75 0.61
N SER A 145 -11.35 30.34 0.21
CA SER A 145 -11.48 31.79 -0.06
C SER A 145 -11.18 32.68 1.16
N GLY A 146 -11.34 32.15 2.37
CA GLY A 146 -11.04 32.83 3.63
C GLY A 146 -9.61 32.60 4.17
N TYR A 147 -8.79 31.79 3.51
CA TYR A 147 -7.43 31.50 3.98
C TYR A 147 -6.50 32.69 3.69
N LYS A 148 -6.00 33.32 4.75
CA LYS A 148 -4.90 34.29 4.67
C LYS A 148 -3.63 33.61 5.17
N PRO A 149 -2.52 33.67 4.41
CA PRO A 149 -1.25 33.09 4.82
C PRO A 149 -0.68 33.75 6.07
#